data_AF-A0A1J5SSS0-F1
#
_entry.id   AF-A0A1J5SSS0-F1
#
_cell.length_a   1.000
_cell.length_b   1.000
_cell.length_c   1.000
_cell.angle_alpha   90.00
_cell.angle_beta   90.00
_cell.angle_gamma   90.00
#
_symmetry.space_group_name_H-M   'P 1'
#
loop_
_entity.id
_entity.type
_entity.pdbx_description
1 polymer ?
#
loop_
_entity_poly.entity_id
_entity_poly.type
_entity_poly.pdbx_seq_one_letter_code
_entity_poly.pdbx_strand_id
1 'polypeptide(L)'
;MAAFFGIDELKAQGFIDKSVVCFPHSPDGKTDLHAVVSPIRNEDIVFIKHCTHQLSLHIKAVGIVQSDYPIESDLGTCLPVKWVWQGEKVPVNTDEVFSLCGEVLYEEFNISVQREIIDLLPGKYRLPEYGNAHVS
;
A
#
# COMPACT_ATOMS: atom_id res chain seq x y z
N MET A 1 -8.47 -12.00 -4.98
CA MET A 1 -8.71 -10.80 -4.16
C MET A 1 -7.41 -10.04 -4.16
N ALA A 2 -7.45 -8.71 -4.35
CA ALA A 2 -6.26 -7.89 -4.25
C ALA A 2 -5.73 -7.93 -2.81
N ALA A 3 -4.42 -8.06 -2.66
CA ALA A 3 -3.74 -7.91 -1.39
C ALA A 3 -3.41 -6.43 -1.13
N PHE A 4 -3.12 -6.10 0.12
CA PHE A 4 -2.83 -4.74 0.57
C PHE A 4 -1.42 -4.69 1.13
N PHE A 5 -0.60 -3.75 0.67
CA PHE A 5 0.79 -3.64 1.09
C PHE A 5 1.09 -2.23 1.61
N GLY A 6 1.55 -2.14 2.86
CA GLY A 6 1.96 -0.89 3.49
C GLY A 6 3.45 -0.63 3.30
N ILE A 7 3.80 0.57 2.82
CA ILE A 7 5.19 1.00 2.59
C ILE A 7 5.51 2.25 3.40
N ASP A 8 6.70 2.29 3.99
CA ASP A 8 7.16 3.42 4.80
C ASP A 8 7.26 4.78 4.04
N GLU A 9 7.04 5.88 4.77
CA GLU A 9 6.99 7.25 4.23
C GLU A 9 8.36 7.82 3.82
N LEU A 10 9.49 7.26 4.27
CA LEU A 10 10.83 7.86 4.07
C LEU A 10 11.18 8.25 2.63
N LYS A 11 10.54 7.65 1.62
CA LYS A 11 10.70 7.97 0.18
C LYS A 11 9.39 8.26 -0.55
N ALA A 12 8.34 8.60 0.19
CA ALA A 12 6.97 8.75 -0.30
C ALA A 12 6.85 9.67 -1.53
N GLN A 13 7.46 10.85 -1.48
CA GLN A 13 7.36 11.81 -2.57
C GLN A 13 7.99 11.28 -3.87
N GLY A 14 9.15 10.61 -3.76
CA GLY A 14 9.82 10.00 -4.91
C GLY A 14 8.99 8.88 -5.56
N PHE A 15 8.27 8.11 -4.74
CA PHE A 15 7.34 7.09 -5.21
C PHE A 15 6.15 7.70 -5.96
N ILE A 16 5.58 8.77 -5.40
CA ILE A 16 4.44 9.49 -5.99
C ILE A 16 4.84 10.11 -7.34
N ASP A 17 5.89 10.92 -7.35
CA ASP A 17 6.31 11.69 -8.52
C ASP A 17 6.68 10.80 -9.71
N LYS A 18 7.25 9.62 -9.42
CA LYS A 18 7.70 8.66 -10.44
C LYS A 18 6.67 7.57 -10.73
N SER A 19 5.52 7.55 -10.04
CA SER A 19 4.49 6.53 -10.20
C SER A 19 5.04 5.10 -10.00
N VAL A 20 5.81 4.90 -8.93
CA VAL A 20 6.42 3.62 -8.58
C VAL A 20 6.37 3.35 -7.08
N VAL A 21 6.54 2.10 -6.69
CA VAL A 21 6.96 1.71 -5.33
C VAL A 21 8.26 0.92 -5.44
N CYS A 22 9.30 1.33 -4.72
CA CYS A 22 10.60 0.68 -4.79
C CYS A 22 10.83 -0.23 -3.61
N PHE A 23 11.54 -1.32 -3.87
CA PHE A 23 11.78 -2.31 -2.87
C PHE A 23 12.89 -1.87 -1.90
N PRO A 24 12.80 -2.24 -0.60
CA PRO A 24 13.84 -1.92 0.36
C PRO A 24 15.16 -2.60 -0.03
N HIS A 25 16.25 -1.84 -0.06
CA HIS A 25 17.57 -2.45 -0.22
C HIS A 25 17.94 -3.15 1.08
N SER A 26 18.54 -4.33 0.99
CA SER A 26 19.08 -4.96 2.18
C SER A 26 20.26 -4.15 2.74
N PRO A 27 20.54 -4.26 4.05
CA PRO A 27 21.70 -3.61 4.66
C PRO A 27 23.05 -4.11 4.10
N ASP A 28 23.09 -5.33 3.56
CA ASP A 28 24.28 -5.95 2.98
C ASP A 28 24.40 -5.73 1.45
N GLY A 29 23.51 -4.92 0.86
CA GLY A 29 23.49 -4.62 -0.58
C GLY A 29 23.03 -5.78 -1.46
N LYS A 30 22.61 -6.91 -0.86
CA LYS A 30 22.00 -8.04 -1.56
C LYS A 30 20.50 -7.89 -1.65
N THR A 31 20.01 -7.82 -2.87
CA THR A 31 18.60 -7.80 -3.24
C THR A 31 17.85 -9.08 -2.82
N ASP A 32 17.64 -9.36 -1.53
CA ASP A 32 16.78 -10.46 -1.08
C ASP A 32 15.31 -10.03 -1.06
N LEU A 33 14.90 -9.45 -2.20
CA LEU A 33 13.58 -8.93 -2.47
C LEU A 33 12.56 -10.04 -2.75
N HIS A 34 13.04 -11.25 -2.98
CA HIS A 34 12.21 -12.34 -3.49
C HIS A 34 11.24 -12.88 -2.43
N ALA A 35 11.59 -12.83 -1.16
CA ALA A 35 10.74 -13.33 -0.08
C ALA A 35 9.62 -12.34 0.32
N VAL A 36 9.92 -11.03 0.31
CA VAL A 36 8.98 -10.00 0.80
C VAL A 36 8.06 -9.50 -0.32
N VAL A 37 8.52 -9.47 -1.57
CA VAL A 37 7.82 -8.74 -2.64
C VAL A 37 7.43 -9.56 -3.86
N SER A 38 7.85 -10.83 -3.96
CA SER A 38 7.27 -11.76 -4.95
C SER A 38 5.76 -12.01 -4.83
N PRO A 39 5.07 -11.78 -3.69
CA PRO A 39 3.62 -11.90 -3.68
C PRO A 39 2.88 -10.71 -4.28
N ILE A 40 3.51 -9.54 -4.48
CA ILE A 40 2.81 -8.38 -5.04
C ILE A 40 2.51 -8.62 -6.52
N ARG A 41 1.23 -8.54 -6.87
CA ARG A 41 0.71 -8.79 -8.21
C ARG A 41 0.11 -7.54 -8.83
N ASN A 42 -0.14 -7.62 -10.13
CA ASN A 42 -0.99 -6.66 -10.83
C ASN A 42 -2.33 -6.51 -10.09
N GLU A 43 -2.83 -5.28 -10.01
CA GLU A 43 -4.08 -4.89 -9.33
C GLU A 43 -4.05 -4.94 -7.79
N ASP A 44 -2.95 -5.39 -7.17
CA ASP A 44 -2.79 -5.24 -5.72
C ASP A 44 -2.72 -3.77 -5.31
N ILE A 45 -3.09 -3.53 -4.06
CA ILE A 45 -3.18 -2.19 -3.49
C ILE A 45 -1.93 -1.95 -2.65
N VAL A 46 -1.28 -0.82 -2.92
CA VAL A 46 -0.15 -0.34 -2.13
C VAL A 46 -0.55 0.97 -1.45
N PHE A 47 -0.10 1.19 -0.23
CA PHE A 47 -0.33 2.45 0.46
C PHE A 47 0.90 2.93 1.21
N ILE A 48 1.06 4.25 1.28
CA ILE A 48 2.14 4.87 2.04
C ILE A 48 1.67 5.04 3.47
N LYS A 49 2.42 4.49 4.41
CA LYS A 49 2.17 4.60 5.83
C LYS A 49 3.14 5.58 6.49
N HIS A 50 2.62 6.33 7.44
CA HIS A 50 3.39 7.08 8.42
C HIS A 50 2.95 6.63 9.81
N CYS A 51 3.91 6.31 10.68
CA CYS A 51 3.62 5.96 12.06
C CYS A 51 4.10 7.06 13.00
N THR A 52 3.21 7.55 13.86
CA THR A 52 3.59 8.54 14.88
C THR A 52 4.16 7.87 16.13
N HIS A 53 4.73 8.67 17.03
CA HIS A 53 5.23 8.20 18.34
C HIS A 53 4.15 7.54 19.22
N GLN A 54 2.87 7.75 18.93
CA GLN A 54 1.75 7.10 19.60
C GLN A 54 1.35 5.77 18.95
N LEU A 55 2.14 5.29 17.98
CA LEU A 55 1.90 4.06 17.20
C LEU A 55 0.57 4.10 16.45
N SER A 56 0.11 5.31 16.09
CA SER A 56 -1.01 5.50 15.17
C SER A 56 -0.55 5.33 13.73
N LEU A 57 -1.31 4.55 12.95
CA LEU A 57 -1.11 4.40 11.51
C LEU A 57 -1.77 5.58 10.78
N HIS A 58 -1.00 6.25 9.92
CA HIS A 58 -1.50 7.30 9.03
C HIS A 58 -1.28 6.85 7.59
N ILE A 59 -2.35 6.76 6.82
CA ILE A 59 -2.30 6.48 5.39
C ILE A 59 -2.13 7.82 4.67
N LYS A 60 -1.07 7.93 3.86
CA LYS A 60 -0.69 9.18 3.18
C LYS A 60 -0.96 9.15 1.68
N ALA A 61 -0.91 7.97 1.07
CA ALA A 61 -1.29 7.76 -0.31
C ALA A 61 -1.76 6.32 -0.52
N VAL A 62 -2.58 6.11 -1.56
CA VAL A 62 -3.03 4.78 -2.00
C VAL A 62 -2.81 4.67 -3.50
N GLY A 63 -2.27 3.55 -3.94
CA GLY A 63 -1.98 3.25 -5.33
C GLY A 63 -2.34 1.83 -5.71
N ILE A 64 -2.50 1.63 -7.02
CA ILE A 64 -2.79 0.33 -7.63
C ILE A 64 -1.57 -0.12 -8.43
N VAL A 65 -1.06 -1.31 -8.14
CA VAL A 65 0.05 -1.92 -8.89
C VAL A 65 -0.39 -2.14 -10.33
N GLN A 66 0.40 -1.63 -11.28
CA GLN A 66 0.07 -1.69 -12.71
C GLN A 66 0.67 -2.92 -13.40
N SER A 67 1.71 -3.49 -12.81
CA SER A 67 2.40 -4.69 -13.30
C SER A 67 3.19 -5.31 -12.17
N ASP A 68 3.27 -6.64 -12.18
CA ASP A 68 4.12 -7.48 -11.34
C ASP A 68 5.55 -7.61 -11.88
N TYR A 69 5.86 -7.00 -13.03
CA TYR A 69 7.21 -6.92 -13.58
C TYR A 69 7.95 -5.69 -13.04
N PRO A 70 9.06 -5.86 -12.30
CA PRO A 70 9.84 -4.74 -11.80
C PRO A 70 10.53 -3.95 -12.92
N ILE A 71 10.70 -2.65 -12.68
CA ILE A 71 11.44 -1.71 -13.51
C ILE A 71 12.60 -1.11 -12.71
N GLU A 72 13.66 -0.73 -13.41
CA GLU A 72 14.78 0.00 -12.83
C GLU A 72 14.47 1.51 -12.78
N SER A 73 14.79 2.11 -11.64
CA SER A 73 14.65 3.54 -11.36
C SER A 73 15.90 4.03 -10.64
N ASP A 74 16.12 5.35 -10.59
CA ASP A 74 17.17 5.95 -9.76
C ASP A 74 16.95 5.72 -8.25
N LEU A 75 15.76 5.27 -7.86
CA LEU A 75 15.43 4.84 -6.49
C LEU A 75 15.72 3.35 -6.23
N GLY A 76 16.10 2.58 -7.27
CA GLY A 76 16.34 1.14 -7.24
C GLY A 76 15.37 0.35 -8.13
N THR A 77 15.23 -0.94 -7.84
CA THR A 77 14.23 -1.81 -8.48
C THR A 77 12.83 -1.54 -7.88
N CYS A 78 11.85 -1.28 -8.73
CA CYS A 78 10.52 -0.82 -8.32
C CYS A 78 9.39 -1.47 -9.13
N LEU A 79 8.17 -1.49 -8.59
CA LEU A 79 6.96 -1.80 -9.35
C LEU A 79 6.27 -0.52 -9.83
N PRO A 80 5.73 -0.49 -11.05
CA PRO A 80 4.92 0.62 -11.51
C PRO A 80 3.59 0.67 -10.75
N VAL A 81 3.24 1.85 -10.26
CA VAL A 81 2.06 2.09 -9.41
C VAL A 81 1.31 3.30 -9.93
N LYS A 82 -0.01 3.17 -10.01
CA LYS A 82 -0.89 4.31 -10.21
C LYS A 82 -1.40 4.79 -8.87
N TRP A 83 -0.88 5.93 -8.40
CA TRP A 83 -1.40 6.60 -7.21
C TRP A 83 -2.79 7.18 -7.51
N VAL A 84 -3.79 6.73 -6.76
CA VAL A 84 -5.21 7.06 -6.98
C VAL A 84 -5.79 7.94 -5.88
N TRP A 85 -5.11 8.03 -4.74
CA TRP A 85 -5.47 8.90 -3.63
C TRP A 85 -4.20 9.40 -2.92
N GLN A 86 -4.22 10.64 -2.47
CA GLN A 86 -3.17 11.27 -1.65
C GLN A 86 -3.83 12.19 -0.61
N GLY A 87 -3.30 12.22 0.61
CA GLY A 87 -3.85 13.01 1.70
C GLY A 87 -3.37 12.51 3.06
N GLU A 88 -4.25 12.57 4.05
CA GLU A 88 -4.00 11.98 5.36
C GLU A 88 -5.28 11.32 5.87
N LYS A 89 -5.19 10.03 6.17
CA LYS A 89 -6.27 9.25 6.79
C LYS A 89 -5.72 8.48 7.97
N VAL A 90 -6.33 8.66 9.12
CA VAL A 90 -6.09 7.85 10.31
C VAL A 90 -7.23 6.83 10.41
N PRO A 91 -6.98 5.52 10.27
CA PRO A 91 -8.01 4.50 10.44
C PRO A 91 -8.65 4.59 11.83
N VAL A 92 -9.98 4.48 11.89
CA VAL A 92 -10.69 4.52 13.17
C VAL A 92 -10.62 3.14 13.82
N ASN A 93 -10.11 3.09 15.05
CA ASN A 93 -10.17 1.91 15.92
C ASN A 93 -9.23 0.75 15.52
N THR A 94 -7.95 1.01 15.62
CA THR A 94 -6.89 -0.01 15.52
C THR A 94 -6.48 -0.40 16.93
N ASP A 95 -7.23 -1.30 17.56
CA ASP A 95 -6.97 -1.79 18.92
C ASP A 95 -5.61 -2.52 19.06
N GLU A 96 -4.92 -2.74 17.95
CA GLU A 96 -3.57 -3.29 17.90
C GLU A 96 -2.53 -2.18 17.88
N VAL A 97 -1.63 -2.21 18.87
CA VAL A 97 -0.34 -1.53 18.78
C VAL A 97 0.31 -1.98 17.47
N PHE A 98 0.48 -1.07 16.50
CA PHE A 98 1.07 -1.40 15.20
C PHE A 98 2.56 -1.70 15.35
N SER A 99 2.88 -2.94 15.70
CA SER A 99 4.24 -3.52 15.66
C SER A 99 4.87 -3.39 14.25
N LEU A 100 4.03 -3.26 13.22
CA LEU A 100 4.39 -3.10 11.81
C LEU A 100 4.86 -1.68 11.45
N CYS A 101 4.87 -0.74 12.40
CA CYS A 101 5.47 0.57 12.21
C CYS A 101 6.98 0.50 11.94
N GLY A 102 7.66 -0.54 12.41
CA GLY A 102 9.09 -0.76 12.13
C GLY A 102 9.38 -1.37 10.76
N GLU A 103 8.38 -1.96 10.09
CA GLU A 103 8.58 -2.64 8.81
C GLU A 103 8.57 -1.64 7.65
N VAL A 104 9.55 -1.72 6.74
CA VAL A 104 9.61 -0.84 5.57
C VAL A 104 8.52 -1.20 4.55
N LEU A 105 8.15 -2.48 4.48
CA LEU A 105 7.14 -3.04 3.61
C LEU A 105 6.48 -4.25 4.31
N TYR A 106 5.15 -4.34 4.31
CA TYR A 106 4.42 -5.50 4.86
C TYR A 106 3.09 -5.72 4.14
N GLU A 107 2.56 -6.94 4.19
CA GLU A 107 1.19 -7.25 3.76
C GLU A 107 0.20 -6.97 4.91
N GLU A 108 -0.79 -6.12 4.67
CA GLU A 108 -1.79 -5.69 5.63
C GLU A 108 -2.95 -6.70 5.68
N PHE A 109 -3.17 -7.28 6.86
CA PHE A 109 -4.24 -8.25 7.13
C PHE A 109 -5.36 -7.69 8.02
N ASN A 110 -5.17 -6.51 8.62
CA ASN A 110 -6.17 -5.90 9.47
C ASN A 110 -7.35 -5.40 8.62
N ILE A 111 -8.50 -6.08 8.76
CA ILE A 111 -9.71 -5.81 7.97
C ILE A 111 -10.22 -4.38 8.14
N SER A 112 -10.07 -3.77 9.32
CA SER A 112 -10.47 -2.38 9.54
C SER A 112 -9.60 -1.42 8.71
N VAL A 113 -8.29 -1.66 8.66
CA VAL A 113 -7.36 -0.87 7.83
C VAL A 113 -7.67 -1.09 6.34
N GLN A 114 -7.86 -2.32 5.90
CA GLN A 114 -8.21 -2.62 4.49
C GLN A 114 -9.49 -1.91 4.05
N ARG A 115 -10.54 -1.90 4.90
CA ARG A 115 -11.79 -1.19 4.62
C ARG A 115 -11.58 0.31 4.46
N GLU A 116 -10.83 0.90 5.37
CA GLU A 116 -10.50 2.33 5.29
C GLU A 116 -9.73 2.65 4.01
N ILE A 117 -8.82 1.78 3.56
CA ILE A 117 -8.11 1.94 2.27
C ILE A 117 -9.08 1.82 1.08
N ILE A 118 -9.98 0.83 1.09
CA ILE A 118 -11.00 0.64 0.04
C ILE A 118 -11.88 1.90 -0.09
N ASP A 119 -12.25 2.52 1.03
CA ASP A 119 -13.05 3.75 1.07
C ASP A 119 -12.31 4.98 0.51
N LEU A 120 -10.99 4.91 0.34
CA LEU A 120 -10.19 5.94 -0.34
C LEU A 120 -10.07 5.70 -1.85
N LEU A 121 -10.37 4.49 -2.33
CA LEU A 121 -10.25 4.18 -3.76
C LEU A 121 -11.35 4.87 -4.59
N PRO A 122 -11.06 5.32 -5.82
CA PRO A 122 -12.10 5.77 -6.75
C PRO A 122 -13.12 4.66 -7.05
N GLY A 123 -14.39 5.03 -7.31
CA GLY A 123 -15.49 4.07 -7.50
C GLY A 123 -15.25 2.97 -8.55
N LYS A 124 -14.44 3.23 -9.59
CA LYS A 124 -14.07 2.22 -10.60
C LYS A 124 -13.20 1.06 -10.07
N TYR A 125 -12.57 1.25 -8.90
CA TYR A 125 -11.75 0.23 -8.23
C TYR A 125 -12.48 -0.38 -7.02
N ARG A 126 -13.65 0.16 -6.66
CA ARG A 126 -14.52 -0.46 -5.68
C ARG A 126 -15.30 -1.57 -6.40
N LEU A 127 -15.44 -2.72 -5.76
CA LEU A 127 -16.37 -3.73 -6.25
C LEU A 127 -17.74 -3.07 -6.42
N PRO A 128 -18.50 -3.38 -7.50
CA PRO A 128 -19.87 -2.92 -7.59
C PRO A 128 -20.58 -3.40 -6.32
N GLU A 129 -21.14 -2.45 -5.56
CA GLU A 129 -22.07 -2.81 -4.50
C GLU A 129 -23.10 -3.71 -5.17
N TYR A 130 -23.24 -4.95 -4.70
CA TYR A 130 -24.36 -5.79 -5.11
C TYR A 130 -25.60 -5.04 -4.64
N GLY A 131 -26.17 -4.27 -5.57
CA GLY A 131 -27.38 -3.51 -5.35
C GLY A 131 -28.41 -4.48 -4.79
N ASN A 132 -28.97 -4.12 -3.64
CA ASN A 132 -30.16 -4.75 -3.12
C ASN A 132 -31.13 -4.95 -4.28
N ALA A 133 -31.34 -6.20 -4.67
CA ALA A 133 -32.43 -6.55 -5.54
C ALA A 133 -33.71 -6.18 -4.79
N HIS A 134 -34.21 -4.97 -5.07
CA HIS A 134 -35.59 -4.60 -4.78
C HIS A 134 -36.47 -5.59 -5.54
N VAL A 135 -36.88 -6.65 -4.86
CA VAL A 135 -38.07 -7.41 -5.27
C VAL A 135 -39.25 -6.63 -4.71
N SER A 136 -39.93 -5.94 -5.62
CA SER A 136 -41.25 -5.35 -5.41
C SER A 136 -42.32 -6.45 -5.36
#